data_AF-A0A4C2EM44-F1
#
_entry.id   AF-A0A4C2EM44-F1
#
_cell.length_a   1.000
_cell.length_b   1.000
_cell.length_c   1.000
_cell.angle_alpha   90.00
_cell.angle_beta   90.00
_cell.angle_gamma   90.00
#
_symmetry.space_group_name_H-M   'P 1'
#
loop_
_entity.id
_entity.type
_entity.pdbx_description
1 polymer ?
#
loop_
_entity_poly.entity_id
_entity_poly.type
_entity_poly.pdbx_seq_one_letter_code
_entity_poly.pdbx_strand_id
1 'polypeptide(L)'
;MQLPTREEFVQRVRRFDQRKLTRFVADLYEARGWTVETVDCGRLSLQASQGTPGETLDVRVTEGSPTTRIDADRVVVGTTTDIERVPDDARVVDARELHGMALYAINRDQRRKLLADHFESRAFVESRSVLHRITALIPALPSFPTRAGSVALVVILMVASVALVATASFDRSHTPDRDAEPTVTPVSVSQSLFEASTDTGTATPASVACPRAPTDAHPASLRPVPVDAALSVGLEGWEDVRQLNASRFQGPDELTIPWRPDVRHESTYRSPRGTTITLVIDQWSDRQSAVKAGDALANNYPTALVWGRYTFAVVFPDSPSDSTNANVDTNSLLSEVIHPERGKLGSDCVDALTVPST
;
A
#
# COMPACT_ATOMS: atom_id res chain seq x y z
N MET A 1 14.55 1.45 10.38
CA MET A 1 13.94 0.11 10.32
C MET A 1 13.67 -0.20 8.86
N GLN A 2 14.29 -1.24 8.32
CA GLN A 2 14.02 -1.73 6.97
C GLN A 2 12.69 -2.51 6.99
N LEU A 3 11.81 -2.25 6.04
CA LEU A 3 10.55 -2.99 5.93
C LEU A 3 10.86 -4.41 5.44
N PRO A 4 10.25 -5.45 6.03
CA PRO A 4 10.43 -6.82 5.54
C PRO A 4 9.92 -6.91 4.11
N THR A 5 10.58 -7.71 3.28
CA THR A 5 10.01 -8.04 1.97
C THR A 5 8.71 -8.84 2.16
N ARG A 6 7.89 -8.94 1.11
CA ARG A 6 6.64 -9.72 1.14
C ARG A 6 6.88 -11.17 1.59
N GLU A 7 7.95 -11.78 1.10
CA GLU A 7 8.31 -13.17 1.42
C GLU A 7 8.74 -13.32 2.88
N GLU A 8 9.56 -12.39 3.38
CA GLU A 8 9.96 -12.35 4.78
C GLU A 8 8.78 -12.16 5.71
N PHE A 9 7.85 -11.27 5.36
CA PHE A 9 6.62 -11.06 6.13
C PHE A 9 5.78 -12.34 6.21
N VAL A 10 5.51 -12.97 5.06
CA VAL A 10 4.75 -14.22 4.98
C VAL A 10 5.41 -15.31 5.83
N GLN A 11 6.73 -15.47 5.74
CA GLN A 11 7.47 -16.44 6.55
C GLN A 11 7.36 -16.17 8.06
N ARG A 12 7.36 -14.89 8.46
CA ARG A 12 7.23 -14.51 9.88
C ARG A 12 5.82 -14.75 10.40
N VAL A 13 4.79 -14.34 9.65
CA VAL A 13 3.38 -14.54 10.01
C VAL A 13 3.05 -16.03 10.10
N ARG A 14 3.59 -16.86 9.20
CA ARG A 14 3.41 -18.32 9.23
C ARG A 14 3.90 -18.98 10.54
N ARG A 15 4.81 -18.34 11.27
CA ARG A 15 5.33 -18.83 12.56
C ARG A 15 4.50 -18.35 13.75
N PHE A 16 3.47 -17.55 13.53
CA PHE A 16 2.59 -17.11 14.61
C PHE A 16 1.68 -18.26 15.01
N ASP A 17 1.56 -18.48 16.31
CA ASP A 17 0.43 -19.24 16.86
C ASP A 17 -0.87 -18.45 16.68
N GLN A 18 -2.00 -19.13 16.84
CA GLN A 18 -3.34 -18.58 16.72
C GLN A 18 -3.52 -17.31 17.54
N ARG A 19 -3.01 -17.28 18.76
CA ARG A 19 -3.17 -16.14 19.69
C ARG A 19 -2.38 -14.94 19.19
N LYS A 20 -1.14 -15.14 18.78
CA LYS A 20 -0.27 -14.09 18.25
C LYS A 20 -0.80 -13.56 16.92
N LEU A 21 -1.27 -14.44 16.04
CA LEU A 21 -1.91 -14.04 14.78
C LEU A 21 -3.18 -13.23 15.04
N THR A 22 -4.06 -13.70 15.94
CA THR A 22 -5.28 -12.97 16.32
C THR A 22 -4.96 -11.58 16.84
N ARG A 23 -3.96 -11.46 17.72
CA ARG A 23 -3.51 -10.17 18.24
C ARG A 23 -2.91 -9.26 17.17
N PHE A 24 -2.10 -9.81 16.28
CA PHE A 24 -1.54 -9.05 15.14
C PHE A 24 -2.65 -8.49 14.25
N VAL A 25 -3.65 -9.31 13.93
CA VAL A 25 -4.81 -8.91 13.13
C VAL A 25 -5.63 -7.83 13.85
N ALA A 26 -5.87 -7.99 15.15
CA ALA A 26 -6.55 -6.99 15.96
C ALA A 26 -5.81 -5.65 15.94
N ASP A 27 -4.52 -5.63 16.27
CA ASP A 27 -3.70 -4.41 16.29
C ASP A 27 -3.60 -3.76 14.89
N LEU A 28 -3.61 -4.57 13.82
CA LEU A 28 -3.67 -4.07 12.44
C LEU A 28 -5.01 -3.37 12.15
N TYR A 29 -6.16 -3.97 12.52
CA TYR A 29 -7.46 -3.32 12.33
C TYR A 29 -7.64 -2.09 13.22
N GLU A 30 -7.14 -2.10 14.45
CA GLU A 30 -7.11 -0.90 15.31
C GLU A 30 -6.31 0.23 14.68
N ALA A 31 -5.13 -0.08 14.14
CA ALA A 31 -4.31 0.88 13.42
C ALA A 31 -4.99 1.43 12.15
N ARG A 32 -5.98 0.69 11.62
CA ARG A 32 -6.85 1.08 10.50
C ARG A 32 -8.11 1.85 10.90
N GLY A 33 -8.20 2.26 12.18
CA GLY A 33 -9.32 3.04 12.69
C GLY A 33 -10.55 2.22 13.06
N TRP A 34 -10.42 0.90 13.22
CA TRP A 34 -11.50 0.06 13.77
C TRP A 34 -11.43 0.01 15.29
N THR A 35 -12.58 -0.04 15.93
CA THR A 35 -12.69 -0.49 17.32
C THR A 35 -12.79 -2.01 17.29
N VAL A 36 -11.88 -2.70 17.98
CA VAL A 36 -11.77 -4.16 17.93
C VAL A 36 -12.12 -4.77 19.27
N GLU A 37 -13.12 -5.66 19.28
CA GLU A 37 -13.45 -6.49 20.43
C GLU A 37 -13.00 -7.94 20.15
N THR A 38 -12.13 -8.48 21.01
CA THR A 38 -11.76 -9.89 20.94
C THR A 38 -12.79 -10.73 21.68
N VAL A 39 -13.64 -11.43 20.93
CA VAL A 39 -14.75 -12.23 21.48
C VAL A 39 -14.22 -13.54 22.06
N ASP A 40 -13.34 -14.22 21.33
CA ASP A 40 -12.65 -15.44 21.77
C ASP A 40 -11.30 -15.63 21.07
N CYS A 41 -10.60 -16.75 21.36
CA CYS A 41 -9.36 -17.10 20.67
C CYS A 41 -9.63 -17.35 19.18
N GLY A 42 -9.37 -16.33 18.36
CA GLY A 42 -9.54 -16.36 16.92
C GLY A 42 -10.85 -15.76 16.42
N ARG A 43 -11.68 -15.13 17.25
CA ARG A 43 -12.83 -14.34 16.79
C ARG A 43 -12.69 -12.89 17.23
N LEU A 44 -12.80 -11.98 16.26
CA LEU A 44 -12.81 -10.55 16.45
C LEU A 44 -14.15 -10.00 15.95
N SER A 45 -14.72 -9.05 16.67
CA SER A 45 -15.82 -8.20 16.18
C SER A 45 -15.27 -6.78 16.00
N LEU A 46 -15.42 -6.22 14.81
CA LEU A 46 -14.90 -4.91 14.46
C LEU A 46 -16.06 -3.93 14.28
N GLN A 47 -15.96 -2.74 14.87
CA GLN A 47 -16.84 -1.62 14.59
C GLN A 47 -16.06 -0.47 13.98
N ALA A 48 -16.59 0.12 12.90
CA ALA A 48 -15.95 1.27 12.27
C ALA A 48 -15.98 2.47 13.24
N SER A 49 -14.81 2.97 13.64
CA SER A 49 -14.76 4.12 14.57
C SER A 49 -15.18 5.43 13.91
N GLN A 50 -15.10 5.51 12.57
CA GLN A 50 -15.56 6.63 11.76
C GLN A 50 -16.21 6.12 10.46
N GLY A 51 -17.41 6.60 10.15
CA GLY A 51 -18.20 6.17 8.99
C GLY A 51 -19.68 5.98 9.32
N THR A 52 -20.37 5.19 8.51
CA THR A 52 -21.79 4.84 8.72
C THR A 52 -21.95 4.16 10.08
N PRO A 53 -22.72 4.74 11.03
CA PRO A 53 -22.94 4.12 12.32
C PRO A 53 -23.61 2.74 12.14
N GLY A 54 -22.99 1.68 12.67
CA GLY A 54 -23.54 0.32 12.68
C GLY A 54 -22.88 -0.70 11.74
N GLU A 55 -21.88 -0.32 10.94
CA GLU A 55 -21.09 -1.31 10.19
C GLU A 55 -20.25 -2.14 11.18
N THR A 56 -20.67 -3.39 11.38
CA THR A 56 -20.01 -4.38 12.24
C THR A 56 -19.47 -5.48 11.35
N LEU A 57 -18.22 -5.90 11.58
CA LEU A 57 -17.56 -6.96 10.82
C LEU A 57 -17.08 -8.06 11.75
N ASP A 58 -17.54 -9.29 11.53
CA ASP A 58 -17.07 -10.46 12.25
C ASP A 58 -15.89 -11.10 11.49
N VAL A 59 -14.76 -11.23 12.18
CA VAL A 59 -13.53 -11.79 11.62
C VAL A 59 -13.13 -13.03 12.40
N ARG A 60 -13.00 -14.15 11.69
CA ARG A 60 -12.38 -15.38 12.19
C ARG A 60 -10.92 -15.41 11.77
N VAL A 61 -10.01 -15.67 12.71
CA VAL A 61 -8.59 -15.90 12.45
C VAL A 61 -8.33 -17.40 12.59
N THR A 62 -7.59 -18.01 11.68
CA THR A 62 -7.25 -19.45 11.72
C THR A 62 -5.79 -19.70 11.36
N GLU A 63 -5.15 -20.66 12.03
CA GLU A 63 -3.76 -21.09 11.72
C GLU A 63 -3.64 -21.80 10.36
N GLY A 64 -4.71 -22.45 9.92
CA GLY A 64 -4.75 -23.24 8.69
C GLY A 64 -5.87 -22.83 7.74
N SER A 65 -5.85 -23.42 6.55
CA SER A 65 -6.86 -23.21 5.53
C SER A 65 -8.25 -23.62 6.06
N PRO A 66 -9.26 -22.76 5.96
CA PRO A 66 -10.61 -23.11 6.39
C PRO A 66 -11.19 -24.18 5.47
N THR A 67 -11.39 -25.39 5.98
CA THR A 67 -12.00 -26.52 5.25
C THR A 67 -13.47 -26.74 5.61
N THR A 68 -13.96 -26.03 6.62
CA THR A 68 -15.34 -26.15 7.12
C THR A 68 -16.08 -24.83 7.01
N ARG A 69 -17.39 -24.92 7.21
CA ARG A 69 -18.30 -23.79 7.34
C ARG A 69 -17.84 -22.88 8.49
N ILE A 70 -17.73 -21.57 8.25
CA ILE A 70 -17.32 -20.57 9.26
C ILE A 70 -18.29 -19.41 9.19
N ASP A 71 -18.98 -19.18 10.31
CA ASP A 71 -19.88 -18.05 10.51
C ASP A 71 -19.06 -16.79 10.88
N ALA A 72 -18.60 -16.08 9.85
CA ALA A 72 -17.90 -14.81 9.94
C ALA A 72 -18.00 -14.09 8.59
N ASP A 73 -17.83 -12.77 8.56
CA ASP A 73 -17.73 -12.02 7.30
C ASP A 73 -16.37 -12.25 6.62
N ARG A 74 -15.34 -12.52 7.43
CA ARG A 74 -13.97 -12.78 6.95
C ARG A 74 -13.27 -13.89 7.69
N VAL A 75 -12.39 -14.57 6.96
CA VAL A 75 -11.49 -15.58 7.51
C VAL A 75 -10.05 -15.19 7.21
N VAL A 76 -9.29 -14.87 8.25
CA VAL A 76 -7.87 -14.50 8.15
C VAL A 76 -7.01 -15.72 8.39
N VAL A 77 -6.11 -16.02 7.46
CA VAL A 77 -5.16 -17.14 7.56
C VAL A 77 -3.71 -16.65 7.62
N GLY A 78 -2.91 -17.28 8.49
CA GLY A 78 -1.49 -16.96 8.64
C GLY A 78 -0.59 -17.50 7.52
N THR A 79 -1.17 -18.19 6.54
CA THR A 79 -0.49 -18.79 5.39
C THR A 79 -0.96 -18.14 4.09
N THR A 80 -0.29 -18.47 2.98
CA THR A 80 -0.76 -18.11 1.64
C THR A 80 -1.77 -19.14 1.15
N THR A 81 -2.82 -18.69 0.48
CA THR A 81 -3.85 -19.58 -0.09
C THR A 81 -4.40 -19.00 -1.39
N ASP A 82 -4.80 -19.88 -2.30
CA ASP A 82 -5.48 -19.51 -3.55
C ASP A 82 -7.01 -19.50 -3.37
N ILE A 83 -7.49 -19.79 -2.16
CA ILE A 83 -8.91 -19.73 -1.80
C ILE A 83 -9.28 -18.28 -1.50
N GLU A 84 -10.10 -17.67 -2.35
CA GLU A 84 -10.60 -16.30 -2.13
C GLU A 84 -11.81 -16.25 -1.19
N ARG A 85 -12.63 -17.31 -1.17
CA ARG A 85 -13.85 -17.40 -0.34
C ARG A 85 -14.08 -18.80 0.20
N VAL A 86 -14.66 -18.89 1.39
CA VAL A 86 -15.12 -20.15 1.99
C VAL A 86 -16.57 -20.45 1.59
N PRO A 87 -17.10 -21.68 1.85
CA PRO A 87 -18.43 -22.09 1.41
C PRO A 87 -19.63 -21.21 1.84
N ASP A 88 -19.45 -20.31 2.81
CA ASP A 88 -20.45 -19.33 3.27
C ASP A 88 -20.26 -17.92 2.68
N ASP A 89 -19.50 -17.81 1.59
CA ASP A 89 -19.14 -16.54 0.94
C ASP A 89 -18.26 -15.60 1.78
N ALA A 90 -17.82 -16.04 2.97
CA ALA A 90 -16.88 -15.26 3.77
C ALA A 90 -15.54 -15.11 3.04
N ARG A 91 -15.03 -13.88 3.02
CA ARG A 91 -13.81 -13.54 2.28
C ARG A 91 -12.58 -14.04 3.04
N VAL A 92 -11.68 -14.70 2.33
CA VAL A 92 -10.40 -15.12 2.89
C VAL A 92 -9.37 -14.01 2.74
N VAL A 93 -8.66 -13.72 3.82
CA VAL A 93 -7.56 -12.76 3.87
C VAL A 93 -6.30 -13.53 4.24
N ASP A 94 -5.37 -13.66 3.31
CA ASP A 94 -4.17 -14.46 3.50
C ASP A 94 -2.97 -13.63 3.98
N ALA A 95 -1.84 -14.29 4.26
CA ALA A 95 -0.63 -13.61 4.71
C ALA A 95 -0.08 -12.57 3.71
N ARG A 96 -0.34 -12.74 2.41
CA ARG A 96 0.07 -11.77 1.38
C ARG A 96 -0.81 -10.53 1.41
N GLU A 97 -2.11 -10.71 1.64
CA GLU A 97 -3.04 -9.61 1.78
C GLU A 97 -2.80 -8.84 3.08
N LEU A 98 -2.52 -9.53 4.19
CA LEU A 98 -2.11 -8.90 5.45
C LEU A 98 -0.85 -8.04 5.29
N HIS A 99 0.11 -8.47 4.47
CA HIS A 99 1.27 -7.66 4.12
C HIS A 99 0.86 -6.38 3.38
N GLY A 100 -0.03 -6.50 2.39
CA GLY A 100 -0.58 -5.35 1.67
C GLY A 100 -1.29 -4.37 2.60
N MET A 101 -2.13 -4.86 3.50
CA MET A 101 -2.79 -4.05 4.53
C MET A 101 -1.77 -3.35 5.44
N ALA A 102 -0.78 -4.08 5.95
CA ALA A 102 0.24 -3.49 6.83
C ALA A 102 1.09 -2.42 6.12
N LEU A 103 1.30 -2.53 4.80
CA LEU A 103 2.05 -1.54 4.03
C LEU A 103 1.23 -0.32 3.65
N TYR A 104 0.00 -0.52 3.17
CA TYR A 104 -0.75 0.51 2.44
C TYR A 104 -2.01 0.97 3.16
N ALA A 105 -2.50 0.21 4.14
CA ALA A 105 -3.74 0.52 4.83
C ALA A 105 -3.55 1.19 6.19
N ILE A 106 -2.31 1.52 6.59
CA ILE A 106 -1.99 2.21 7.85
C ILE A 106 -0.86 3.20 7.65
N ASN A 107 -0.79 4.24 8.48
CA ASN A 107 0.23 5.27 8.35
C ASN A 107 1.64 4.74 8.68
N ARG A 108 2.67 5.47 8.25
CA ARG A 108 4.08 5.04 8.35
C ARG A 108 4.54 4.75 9.78
N ASP A 109 4.09 5.54 10.76
CA ASP A 109 4.51 5.40 12.15
C ASP A 109 3.78 4.25 12.86
N GLN A 110 2.48 4.09 12.61
CA GLN A 110 1.70 2.93 13.04
C GLN A 110 2.27 1.64 12.45
N ARG A 111 2.62 1.64 11.17
CA ARG A 111 3.28 0.50 10.52
C ARG A 111 4.58 0.13 11.20
N ARG A 112 5.47 1.11 11.44
CA ARG A 112 6.74 0.87 12.12
C ARG A 112 6.53 0.27 13.51
N LYS A 113 5.56 0.82 14.26
CA LYS A 113 5.19 0.34 15.59
C LYS A 113 4.63 -1.09 15.55
N LEU A 114 3.64 -1.36 14.69
CA LEU A 114 3.01 -2.67 14.52
C LEU A 114 4.03 -3.75 14.18
N LEU A 115 4.91 -3.48 13.22
CA LEU A 115 5.94 -4.43 12.80
C LEU A 115 6.99 -4.67 13.91
N ALA A 116 7.39 -3.62 14.64
CA ALA A 116 8.30 -3.75 15.77
C ALA A 116 7.68 -4.60 16.89
N ASP A 117 6.44 -4.32 17.27
CA ASP A 117 5.76 -4.99 18.38
C ASP A 117 5.55 -6.50 18.13
N HIS A 118 5.35 -6.91 16.88
CA HIS A 118 4.99 -8.30 16.53
C HIS A 118 6.12 -9.13 15.93
N PHE A 119 7.03 -8.52 15.17
CA PHE A 119 8.09 -9.25 14.47
C PHE A 119 9.47 -9.11 15.11
N GLU A 120 9.70 -8.12 15.96
CA GLU A 120 10.92 -8.08 16.75
C GLU A 120 10.69 -8.94 17.99
N SER A 121 11.42 -10.06 18.07
CA SER A 121 11.53 -10.81 19.32
C SER A 121 11.99 -9.84 20.39
N ARG A 122 11.17 -9.62 21.42
CA ARG A 122 11.54 -8.91 22.65
C ARG A 122 12.65 -9.67 23.38
N ALA A 123 13.87 -9.63 22.85
CA ALA A 123 15.09 -9.95 23.57
C ALA A 123 15.78 -8.68 24.08
N PHE A 124 15.20 -7.50 23.87
CA PHE A 124 15.72 -6.24 24.39
C PHE A 124 14.64 -5.45 25.13
N VAL A 125 14.82 -5.37 26.45
CA VAL A 125 14.31 -4.35 27.38
C VAL A 125 12.84 -4.47 27.81
N GLU A 126 12.57 -5.51 28.59
CA GLU A 126 11.73 -5.38 29.78
C GLU A 126 12.48 -4.52 30.82
N SER A 127 12.43 -3.18 30.70
CA SER A 127 12.98 -2.26 31.73
C SER A 127 12.59 -0.77 31.58
N ARG A 128 11.56 -0.38 30.81
CA ARG A 128 11.17 1.06 30.74
C ARG A 128 9.69 1.43 30.83
N SER A 129 8.75 0.51 31.08
CA SER A 129 7.33 0.88 31.23
C SER A 129 6.65 0.43 32.54
N VAL A 130 7.35 -0.27 33.44
CA VAL A 130 6.79 -0.66 34.76
C VAL A 130 7.17 0.32 35.88
N LEU A 131 8.17 1.19 35.68
CA LEU A 131 8.63 2.16 36.70
C LEU A 131 7.88 3.50 36.72
N HIS A 132 6.93 3.74 35.81
CA HIS A 132 6.10 4.97 35.83
C HIS A 132 4.64 4.76 36.27
N ARG A 133 4.24 3.51 36.58
CA ARG A 133 2.92 3.21 37.17
C ARG A 133 2.97 2.68 38.61
N ILE A 134 4.15 2.49 39.19
CA ILE A 134 4.30 2.11 40.62
C ILE A 134 4.65 3.32 41.50
N THR A 135 4.94 4.49 40.92
CA THR A 135 5.27 5.72 41.68
C THR A 135 4.04 6.46 42.25
N ALA A 136 2.82 5.95 42.05
CA ALA A 136 1.58 6.59 42.52
C ALA A 136 0.92 5.91 43.72
N LEU A 137 1.51 4.85 44.31
CA LEU A 137 0.91 4.07 45.40
C LEU A 137 1.93 3.65 46.48
N ILE A 138 2.80 4.57 46.90
CA ILE A 138 3.62 4.37 48.11
C ILE A 138 3.30 5.50 49.10
N PRO A 139 2.51 5.25 50.16
CA PRO A 139 2.40 6.19 51.26
C PRO A 139 3.75 6.28 51.98
N ALA A 140 4.14 7.51 52.31
CA ALA A 140 5.35 7.83 53.05
C ALA A 140 5.42 7.02 54.37
N LEU A 141 6.43 6.16 54.48
CA LEU A 141 6.80 5.50 55.73
C LEU A 141 8.13 6.07 56.23
N PRO A 142 8.29 6.23 57.56
CA PRO A 142 9.39 6.97 58.16
C PRO A 142 10.71 6.19 58.11
N SER A 143 11.79 6.96 57.97
CA SER A 143 13.18 6.51 57.97
C SER A 143 13.57 5.77 59.25
N PHE A 144 14.07 4.54 59.11
CA PHE A 144 14.83 3.83 60.14
C PHE A 144 16.24 3.47 59.62
N PRO A 145 17.29 3.55 60.46
CA PRO A 145 18.68 3.45 60.03
C PRO A 145 19.21 1.99 59.96
N THR A 146 20.02 1.76 58.93
CA THR A 146 21.19 0.85 58.80
C THR A 146 21.32 -0.39 59.71
N ARG A 147 21.38 -1.59 59.08
CA ARG A 147 22.55 -2.52 59.12
C ARG A 147 22.28 -3.85 58.40
N ALA A 148 23.31 -4.28 57.64
CA ALA A 148 23.74 -5.66 57.35
C ALA A 148 22.89 -6.58 56.45
N GLY A 149 23.57 -7.27 55.51
CA GLY A 149 23.14 -8.60 55.04
C GLY A 149 23.29 -8.89 53.56
N SER A 150 24.46 -9.38 53.17
CA SER A 150 24.81 -9.97 51.88
C SER A 150 23.98 -11.23 51.53
N VAL A 151 24.09 -11.69 50.27
CA VAL A 151 23.70 -13.01 49.70
C VAL A 151 22.39 -13.05 48.90
N ALA A 152 22.46 -12.77 47.60
CA ALA A 152 21.57 -13.35 46.56
C ALA A 152 22.06 -12.99 45.14
N LEU A 153 23.25 -13.44 44.74
CA LEU A 153 23.79 -13.22 43.38
C LEU A 153 24.55 -14.47 42.88
N VAL A 154 23.85 -15.58 42.64
CA VAL A 154 24.48 -16.82 42.08
C VAL A 154 23.61 -17.58 41.06
N VAL A 155 22.32 -17.27 40.83
CA VAL A 155 21.44 -18.18 40.05
C VAL A 155 21.34 -17.88 38.53
N ILE A 156 21.94 -16.79 38.01
CA ILE A 156 21.66 -16.33 36.63
C ILE A 156 22.66 -16.83 35.54
N LEU A 157 23.68 -17.64 35.88
CA LEU A 157 24.79 -17.93 34.95
C LEU A 157 24.76 -19.33 34.27
N MET A 158 23.62 -20.02 34.18
CA MET A 158 23.54 -21.43 33.77
C MET A 158 22.65 -21.77 32.54
N VAL A 159 22.29 -20.81 31.68
CA VAL A 159 21.49 -21.09 30.46
C VAL A 159 22.11 -20.50 29.19
N ALA A 160 23.44 -20.44 29.13
CA ALA A 160 24.20 -19.97 27.96
C ALA A 160 25.12 -21.08 27.44
N SER A 161 24.54 -22.17 26.94
CA SER A 161 25.33 -23.26 26.34
C SER A 161 24.48 -24.29 25.57
N VAL A 162 23.94 -23.91 24.40
CA VAL A 162 23.80 -24.86 23.28
C VAL A 162 24.16 -24.15 21.97
N ALA A 163 25.37 -24.44 21.50
CA ALA A 163 25.97 -24.10 20.23
C ALA A 163 25.40 -25.03 19.12
N LEU A 164 25.09 -24.55 17.90
CA LEU A 164 26.00 -24.42 16.74
C LEU A 164 26.36 -25.79 16.11
N VAL A 165 25.69 -26.15 15.01
CA VAL A 165 26.12 -27.24 14.11
C VAL A 165 25.86 -26.89 12.63
N ALA A 166 26.98 -26.91 11.89
CA ALA A 166 27.21 -27.27 10.48
C ALA A 166 26.74 -26.38 9.31
N THR A 167 27.77 -25.82 8.68
CA THR A 167 27.93 -25.36 7.30
C THR A 167 27.78 -26.46 6.24
N ALA A 168 27.25 -26.13 5.06
CA ALA A 168 27.68 -26.74 3.79
C ALA A 168 27.45 -25.78 2.62
N SER A 169 28.55 -25.37 1.99
CA SER A 169 28.63 -24.67 0.70
C SER A 169 28.26 -25.62 -0.44
N PHE A 170 27.58 -25.14 -1.49
CA PHE A 170 27.65 -25.74 -2.82
C PHE A 170 27.43 -24.72 -3.94
N ASP A 171 27.92 -25.14 -5.10
CA ASP A 171 28.74 -24.39 -6.03
C ASP A 171 27.97 -23.61 -7.10
N ARG A 172 28.70 -22.64 -7.66
CA ARG A 172 28.37 -21.90 -8.87
C ARG A 172 28.59 -22.81 -10.07
N SER A 173 27.63 -22.87 -11.00
CA SER A 173 27.88 -23.37 -12.36
C SER A 173 27.17 -22.45 -13.35
N HIS A 174 27.95 -21.94 -14.29
CA HIS A 174 27.57 -21.00 -15.34
C HIS A 174 27.56 -21.72 -16.69
N THR A 175 26.49 -21.47 -17.47
CA THR A 175 26.37 -21.41 -18.96
C THR A 175 26.62 -22.67 -19.81
N PRO A 176 26.22 -22.74 -21.10
CA PRO A 176 25.34 -21.87 -21.94
C PRO A 176 24.32 -22.64 -22.84
N ASP A 177 23.45 -21.91 -23.58
CA ASP A 177 22.88 -22.15 -24.94
C ASP A 177 21.47 -21.52 -25.04
N ARG A 178 20.92 -21.01 -26.14
CA ARG A 178 21.36 -20.58 -27.48
C ARG A 178 20.10 -20.00 -28.16
N ASP A 179 20.28 -18.96 -28.97
CA ASP A 179 19.50 -18.55 -30.16
C ASP A 179 17.98 -18.80 -30.26
N ALA A 180 17.21 -17.71 -30.32
CA ALA A 180 16.11 -17.56 -31.27
C ALA A 180 15.84 -16.06 -31.52
N GLU A 181 16.42 -15.55 -32.60
CA GLU A 181 16.11 -14.27 -33.22
C GLU A 181 14.76 -14.38 -33.97
N PRO A 182 13.75 -13.54 -33.67
CA PRO A 182 12.63 -13.36 -34.59
C PRO A 182 12.91 -12.15 -35.49
N THR A 183 13.29 -12.45 -36.73
CA THR A 183 13.23 -11.52 -37.85
C THR A 183 11.79 -11.05 -38.03
N VAL A 184 11.50 -9.77 -37.77
CA VAL A 184 10.23 -9.14 -38.14
C VAL A 184 10.47 -8.18 -39.29
N THR A 185 9.94 -8.53 -40.44
CA THR A 185 9.88 -7.71 -41.65
C THR A 185 9.02 -6.47 -41.42
N PRO A 186 9.51 -5.25 -41.71
CA PRO A 186 8.68 -4.05 -41.60
C PRO A 186 7.62 -4.04 -42.71
N VAL A 187 6.35 -4.03 -42.32
CA VAL A 187 5.23 -3.76 -43.22
C VAL A 187 5.25 -2.28 -43.56
N SER A 188 5.46 -1.97 -44.84
CA SER A 188 5.32 -0.61 -45.37
C SER A 188 3.86 -0.17 -45.28
N VAL A 189 3.55 0.72 -44.34
CA VAL A 189 2.26 1.43 -44.35
C VAL A 189 2.46 2.72 -45.14
N SER A 190 1.86 2.76 -46.32
CA SER A 190 1.83 3.93 -47.18
C SER A 190 1.27 5.13 -46.42
N GLN A 191 2.10 6.16 -46.24
CA GLN A 191 1.65 7.52 -45.95
C GLN A 191 0.83 7.99 -47.15
N SER A 192 -0.48 8.15 -46.97
CA SER A 192 -1.32 8.90 -47.91
C SER A 192 -1.74 10.21 -47.25
N LEU A 193 -1.26 11.28 -47.88
CA LEU A 193 -1.49 12.69 -47.64
C LEU A 193 -2.98 13.08 -47.67
N PHE A 194 -3.23 14.28 -47.15
CA PHE A 194 -4.21 15.33 -47.50
C PHE A 194 -4.89 15.85 -46.22
N GLU A 195 -4.91 17.15 -45.90
CA GLU A 195 -4.77 18.32 -46.75
C GLU A 195 -4.44 19.55 -45.89
N ALA A 196 -3.35 20.26 -46.21
CA ALA A 196 -3.03 21.55 -45.62
C ALA A 196 -3.94 22.62 -46.24
N SER A 197 -4.94 23.08 -45.49
CA SER A 197 -5.56 24.37 -45.77
C SER A 197 -4.71 25.46 -45.14
N THR A 198 -3.95 26.13 -46.01
CA THR A 198 -3.25 27.38 -45.74
C THR A 198 -4.30 28.46 -45.53
N ASP A 199 -4.63 28.77 -44.28
CA ASP A 199 -5.27 30.04 -43.96
C ASP A 199 -4.34 30.87 -43.08
N THR A 200 -3.91 31.99 -43.65
CA THR A 200 -2.99 32.95 -43.06
C THR A 200 -3.78 33.82 -42.08
N GLY A 201 -4.30 33.20 -41.03
CA GLY A 201 -4.82 33.88 -39.84
C GLY A 201 -3.73 33.87 -38.78
N THR A 202 -3.43 35.03 -38.21
CA THR A 202 -2.55 35.17 -37.04
C THR A 202 -3.06 34.26 -35.93
N ALA A 203 -2.48 33.05 -35.83
CA ALA A 203 -2.82 32.08 -34.82
C ALA A 203 -2.36 32.64 -33.48
N THR A 204 -3.32 33.23 -32.77
CA THR A 204 -3.22 33.34 -31.32
C THR A 204 -2.99 31.91 -30.83
N PRO A 205 -1.95 31.62 -30.03
CA PRO A 205 -1.73 30.26 -29.55
C PRO A 205 -3.03 29.80 -28.89
N ALA A 206 -3.67 28.78 -29.46
CA ALA A 206 -4.87 28.21 -28.90
C ALA A 206 -4.49 27.81 -27.46
N SER A 207 -5.07 28.48 -26.47
CA SER A 207 -4.96 28.03 -25.09
C SER A 207 -5.43 26.59 -25.10
N VAL A 208 -4.52 25.63 -24.89
CA VAL A 208 -4.84 24.20 -24.88
C VAL A 208 -5.73 23.99 -23.67
N ALA A 209 -7.04 24.14 -23.87
CA ALA A 209 -8.03 23.92 -22.84
C ALA A 209 -8.03 22.42 -22.57
N CYS A 210 -7.84 22.05 -21.30
CA CYS A 210 -7.78 20.66 -20.93
C CYS A 210 -9.00 19.89 -21.40
N PRO A 211 -8.81 18.63 -21.85
CA PRO A 211 -9.94 17.81 -22.23
C PRO A 211 -10.91 17.78 -21.05
N ARG A 212 -12.20 17.90 -21.36
CA ARG A 212 -13.24 17.82 -20.34
C ARG A 212 -13.14 16.45 -19.66
N ALA A 213 -13.29 16.42 -18.35
CA ALA A 213 -13.28 15.16 -17.62
C ALA A 213 -14.38 14.21 -18.14
N PRO A 214 -14.09 12.90 -18.27
CA PRO A 214 -15.09 11.92 -18.63
C PRO A 214 -16.19 11.86 -17.56
N THR A 215 -17.38 11.44 -17.94
CA THR A 215 -18.53 11.41 -17.02
C THR A 215 -18.61 10.12 -16.22
N ASP A 216 -18.24 9.00 -16.81
CA ASP A 216 -18.56 7.66 -16.32
C ASP A 216 -17.49 6.61 -16.67
N ALA A 217 -16.32 7.05 -17.14
CA ALA A 217 -15.19 6.17 -17.39
C ALA A 217 -14.75 5.43 -16.11
N HIS A 218 -14.47 4.14 -16.22
CA HIS A 218 -13.92 3.37 -15.12
C HIS A 218 -12.48 3.86 -14.84
N PRO A 219 -12.03 4.04 -13.58
CA PRO A 219 -10.68 4.53 -13.29
C PRO A 219 -9.56 3.77 -14.02
N ALA A 220 -9.67 2.44 -14.15
CA ALA A 220 -8.73 1.62 -14.91
C ALA A 220 -8.59 1.98 -16.41
N SER A 221 -9.61 2.59 -17.03
CA SER A 221 -9.51 3.02 -18.44
C SER A 221 -8.84 4.38 -18.60
N LEU A 222 -8.60 5.11 -17.51
CA LEU A 222 -7.90 6.40 -17.52
C LEU A 222 -6.40 6.26 -17.33
N ARG A 223 -5.93 5.07 -16.93
CA ARG A 223 -4.53 4.84 -16.61
C ARG A 223 -3.64 5.05 -17.84
N PRO A 224 -2.40 5.54 -17.64
CA PRO A 224 -1.39 5.50 -18.67
C PRO A 224 -1.04 4.06 -19.09
N VAL A 225 -0.74 3.87 -20.37
CA VAL A 225 -0.33 2.59 -20.94
C VAL A 225 1.11 2.73 -21.43
N PRO A 226 2.08 2.03 -20.82
CA PRO A 226 3.45 2.01 -21.32
C PRO A 226 3.51 1.48 -22.75
N VAL A 227 4.47 2.00 -23.51
CA VAL A 227 4.65 1.66 -24.93
C VAL A 227 5.99 0.98 -25.13
N ASP A 228 5.99 -0.13 -25.85
CA ASP A 228 7.19 -0.95 -26.10
C ASP A 228 8.10 -0.36 -27.18
N ALA A 229 7.64 0.62 -27.97
CA ALA A 229 8.36 1.15 -29.12
C ALA A 229 8.49 2.68 -29.11
N ALA A 230 9.70 3.17 -29.39
CA ALA A 230 10.13 4.58 -29.34
C ALA A 230 9.59 5.48 -30.47
N LEU A 231 8.37 5.23 -30.93
CA LEU A 231 7.74 5.97 -32.04
C LEU A 231 6.68 6.97 -31.57
N SER A 232 6.38 6.99 -30.28
CA SER A 232 5.52 7.98 -29.63
C SER A 232 6.34 8.89 -28.73
N VAL A 233 5.80 10.06 -28.42
CA VAL A 233 6.22 10.86 -27.27
C VAL A 233 5.38 10.31 -26.12
N GLY A 234 5.97 9.57 -25.18
CA GLY A 234 5.19 8.93 -24.12
C GLY A 234 6.00 8.19 -23.05
N LEU A 235 5.47 7.05 -22.60
CA LEU A 235 6.05 6.22 -21.53
C LEU A 235 6.96 5.12 -22.08
N GLU A 236 7.86 5.47 -23.00
CA GLU A 236 8.83 4.54 -23.54
C GLU A 236 9.75 3.99 -22.44
N GLY A 237 9.88 2.66 -22.37
CA GLY A 237 10.72 1.97 -21.39
C GLY A 237 10.19 1.99 -19.96
N TRP A 238 8.95 2.44 -19.75
CA TRP A 238 8.24 2.24 -18.49
C TRP A 238 7.67 0.82 -18.45
N GLU A 239 7.63 0.23 -17.26
CA GLU A 239 7.01 -1.07 -17.04
C GLU A 239 5.77 -0.91 -16.16
N ASP A 240 4.67 -1.55 -16.54
CA ASP A 240 3.50 -1.71 -15.66
C ASP A 240 3.70 -2.98 -14.82
N VAL A 241 3.96 -2.79 -13.52
CA VAL A 241 4.38 -3.85 -12.60
C VAL A 241 3.18 -4.50 -11.92
N ARG A 242 2.13 -3.72 -11.62
CA ARG A 242 0.99 -4.19 -10.84
C ARG A 242 -0.23 -3.32 -11.06
N GLN A 243 -1.39 -3.96 -11.21
CA GLN A 243 -2.68 -3.28 -11.26
C GLN A 243 -3.63 -3.84 -10.19
N LEU A 244 -4.44 -2.98 -9.59
CA LEU A 244 -5.48 -3.35 -8.63
C LEU A 244 -6.74 -2.51 -8.86
N ASN A 245 -7.89 -3.16 -8.84
CA ASN A 245 -9.20 -2.48 -8.80
C ASN A 245 -9.84 -2.72 -7.44
N ALA A 246 -10.32 -1.65 -6.80
CA ALA A 246 -11.05 -1.73 -5.55
C ALA A 246 -12.35 -0.91 -5.65
N SER A 247 -13.48 -1.56 -5.41
CA SER A 247 -14.81 -0.92 -5.31
C SER A 247 -15.41 -1.07 -3.91
N ARG A 248 -14.66 -1.66 -2.98
CA ARG A 248 -15.04 -1.83 -1.58
C ARG A 248 -13.84 -1.50 -0.71
N PHE A 249 -14.01 -0.49 0.15
CA PHE A 249 -12.97 0.03 1.03
C PHE A 249 -13.30 -0.32 2.46
N GLN A 250 -12.31 -0.85 3.16
CA GLN A 250 -12.49 -1.48 4.45
C GLN A 250 -11.99 -0.57 5.60
N GLY A 251 -11.94 0.74 5.38
CA GLY A 251 -11.60 1.74 6.40
C GLY A 251 -10.99 3.03 5.81
N PRO A 252 -10.92 4.12 6.60
CA PRO A 252 -10.33 5.40 6.17
C PRO A 252 -8.81 5.31 5.91
N ASP A 253 -8.10 4.42 6.60
CA ASP A 253 -6.63 4.32 6.47
C ASP A 253 -6.15 3.58 5.20
N GLU A 254 -7.05 2.89 4.46
CA GLU A 254 -6.76 2.44 3.08
C GLU A 254 -6.66 3.59 2.07
N LEU A 255 -7.21 4.75 2.42
CA LEU A 255 -7.37 5.87 1.51
C LEU A 255 -6.47 7.05 1.87
N THR A 256 -5.82 7.03 3.04
CA THR A 256 -5.08 8.17 3.66
C THR A 256 -5.96 9.40 3.92
N ILE A 257 -7.25 9.34 3.56
CA ILE A 257 -8.26 10.40 3.72
C ILE A 257 -9.56 9.78 4.25
N PRO A 258 -10.41 10.55 4.97
CA PRO A 258 -11.57 10.00 5.67
C PRO A 258 -12.79 9.71 4.76
N TRP A 259 -12.71 10.02 3.46
CA TRP A 259 -13.81 9.82 2.50
C TRP A 259 -13.52 8.67 1.56
N ARG A 260 -14.57 7.93 1.18
CA ARG A 260 -14.46 6.75 0.31
C ARG A 260 -14.86 7.12 -1.13
N PRO A 261 -14.01 6.80 -2.14
CA PRO A 261 -14.43 6.89 -3.53
C PRO A 261 -15.42 5.76 -3.85
N ASP A 262 -16.14 5.88 -4.97
CA ASP A 262 -17.02 4.81 -5.48
C ASP A 262 -16.17 3.66 -6.06
N VAL A 263 -15.10 4.03 -6.78
CA VAL A 263 -14.16 3.09 -7.41
C VAL A 263 -12.76 3.66 -7.32
N ARG A 264 -11.79 2.80 -6.97
CA ARG A 264 -10.35 3.07 -7.01
C ARG A 264 -9.67 2.12 -7.99
N HIS A 265 -8.74 2.66 -8.74
CA HIS A 265 -7.75 1.88 -9.48
C HIS A 265 -6.35 2.29 -9.05
N GLU A 266 -5.50 1.30 -8.80
CA GLU A 266 -4.08 1.51 -8.55
C GLU A 266 -3.27 0.86 -9.66
N SER A 267 -2.30 1.59 -10.19
CA SER A 267 -1.29 1.07 -11.13
C SER A 267 0.10 1.41 -10.59
N THR A 268 0.95 0.39 -10.44
CA THR A 268 2.35 0.55 -10.07
C THR A 268 3.20 0.43 -11.31
N TYR A 269 3.97 1.47 -11.59
CA TYR A 269 4.90 1.55 -12.71
C TYR A 269 6.35 1.56 -12.24
N ARG A 270 7.26 1.12 -13.09
CA ARG A 270 8.69 1.34 -12.94
C ARG A 270 9.18 2.21 -14.09
N SER A 271 9.82 3.34 -13.78
CA SER A 271 10.43 4.20 -14.80
C SER A 271 11.69 3.57 -15.39
N PRO A 272 12.16 4.00 -16.57
CA PRO A 272 13.44 3.55 -17.15
C PRO A 272 14.65 3.76 -16.23
N ARG A 273 14.53 4.67 -15.27
CA ARG A 273 15.57 4.98 -14.27
C ARG A 273 15.49 4.07 -13.04
N GLY A 274 14.53 3.15 -13.00
CA GLY A 274 14.28 2.22 -11.89
C GLY A 274 13.40 2.79 -10.77
N THR A 275 12.80 3.98 -10.94
CA THR A 275 11.90 4.56 -9.94
C THR A 275 10.57 3.80 -9.95
N THR A 276 10.17 3.23 -8.82
CA THR A 276 8.81 2.68 -8.67
C THR A 276 7.84 3.81 -8.31
N ILE A 277 6.73 3.91 -9.03
CA ILE A 277 5.69 4.93 -8.85
C ILE A 277 4.34 4.23 -8.83
N THR A 278 3.50 4.53 -7.85
CA THR A 278 2.10 4.08 -7.85
C THR A 278 1.17 5.24 -8.13
N LEU A 279 0.39 5.13 -9.20
CA LEU A 279 -0.69 6.03 -9.54
C LEU A 279 -1.99 5.47 -8.96
N VAL A 280 -2.66 6.26 -8.14
CA VAL A 280 -3.99 5.98 -7.61
C VAL A 280 -4.99 6.87 -8.34
N ILE A 281 -6.02 6.26 -8.93
CA ILE A 281 -7.11 6.93 -9.63
C ILE A 281 -8.41 6.61 -8.91
N ASP A 282 -9.02 7.63 -8.32
CA ASP A 282 -10.26 7.51 -7.56
C ASP A 282 -11.40 8.19 -8.31
N GLN A 283 -12.54 7.51 -8.41
CA GLN A 283 -13.79 8.06 -8.92
C GLN A 283 -14.72 8.36 -7.75
N TRP A 284 -15.27 9.57 -7.74
CA TRP A 284 -16.17 10.07 -6.73
C TRP A 284 -17.60 10.21 -7.27
N SER A 285 -18.57 10.25 -6.35
CA SER A 285 -19.98 10.45 -6.66
C SER A 285 -20.21 11.71 -7.51
N ASP A 286 -19.46 12.77 -7.21
CA ASP A 286 -19.58 14.08 -7.83
C ASP A 286 -18.26 14.88 -7.76
N ARG A 287 -18.25 16.02 -8.45
CA ARG A 287 -17.08 16.92 -8.51
C ARG A 287 -16.73 17.56 -7.17
N GLN A 288 -17.71 17.90 -6.33
CA GLN A 288 -17.41 18.55 -5.04
C GLN A 288 -16.71 17.57 -4.09
N SER A 289 -17.15 16.32 -4.07
CA SER A 289 -16.51 15.23 -3.33
C SER A 289 -15.06 15.01 -3.81
N ALA A 290 -14.83 15.02 -5.13
CA ALA A 290 -13.49 14.92 -5.71
C ALA A 290 -12.58 16.11 -5.33
N VAL A 291 -13.08 17.35 -5.38
CA VAL A 291 -12.31 18.54 -4.96
C VAL A 291 -11.90 18.44 -3.49
N LYS A 292 -12.87 18.13 -2.61
CA LYS A 292 -12.62 17.98 -1.17
C LYS A 292 -11.59 16.89 -0.88
N ALA A 293 -11.68 15.76 -1.58
CA ALA A 293 -10.71 14.69 -1.47
C ALA A 293 -9.33 15.12 -2.01
N GLY A 294 -9.29 15.80 -3.15
CA GLY A 294 -8.07 16.32 -3.77
C GLY A 294 -7.28 17.23 -2.83
N ASP A 295 -7.96 18.15 -2.13
CA ASP A 295 -7.34 19.02 -1.13
C ASP A 295 -6.69 18.22 0.02
N ALA A 296 -7.35 17.15 0.48
CA ALA A 296 -6.78 16.29 1.51
C ALA A 296 -5.65 15.39 0.98
N LEU A 297 -5.73 14.94 -0.28
CA LEU A 297 -4.68 14.17 -0.92
C LEU A 297 -3.43 15.03 -1.12
N ALA A 298 -3.56 16.30 -1.53
CA ALA A 298 -2.42 17.21 -1.73
C ALA A 298 -1.58 17.43 -0.46
N ASN A 299 -2.17 17.21 0.72
CA ASN A 299 -1.46 17.30 2.01
C ASN A 299 -0.69 16.03 2.38
N ASN A 300 -1.04 14.89 1.78
CA ASN A 300 -0.50 13.57 2.13
C ASN A 300 0.36 12.96 1.03
N TYR A 301 0.21 13.44 -0.21
CA TYR A 301 0.87 12.91 -1.38
C TYR A 301 1.72 13.99 -2.08
N PRO A 302 2.87 13.62 -2.65
CA PRO A 302 3.73 14.56 -3.39
C PRO A 302 3.02 15.27 -4.54
N THR A 303 2.06 14.61 -5.17
CA THR A 303 1.27 15.18 -6.26
C THR A 303 -0.15 14.64 -6.20
N ALA A 304 -1.11 15.55 -6.26
CA ALA A 304 -2.53 15.25 -6.38
C ALA A 304 -3.17 16.11 -7.48
N LEU A 305 -4.06 15.52 -8.27
CA LEU A 305 -4.83 16.20 -9.31
C LEU A 305 -6.32 16.02 -9.08
N VAL A 306 -7.13 16.98 -9.52
CA VAL A 306 -8.59 16.84 -9.59
C VAL A 306 -9.05 17.08 -11.03
N TRP A 307 -9.67 16.08 -11.64
CA TRP A 307 -10.21 16.17 -13.01
C TRP A 307 -11.69 15.77 -13.01
N GLY A 308 -12.57 16.76 -12.92
CA GLY A 308 -14.00 16.52 -12.81
C GLY A 308 -14.35 15.77 -11.51
N ARG A 309 -14.85 14.54 -11.63
CA ARG A 309 -15.16 13.67 -10.49
C ARG A 309 -14.06 12.67 -10.15
N TYR A 310 -12.88 12.82 -10.74
CA TYR A 310 -11.75 11.94 -10.51
C TYR A 310 -10.65 12.67 -9.74
N THR A 311 -9.98 11.93 -8.86
CA THR A 311 -8.72 12.38 -8.26
C THR A 311 -7.60 11.43 -8.65
N PHE A 312 -6.40 12.00 -8.84
CA PHE A 312 -5.19 11.23 -9.11
C PHE A 312 -4.19 11.54 -8.00
N ALA A 313 -3.56 10.52 -7.42
CA ALA A 313 -2.51 10.69 -6.43
C ALA A 313 -1.30 9.82 -6.77
N VAL A 314 -0.10 10.35 -6.57
CA VAL A 314 1.16 9.66 -6.91
C VAL A 314 1.91 9.29 -5.63
N VAL A 315 2.36 8.04 -5.56
CA VAL A 315 3.07 7.47 -4.39
C VAL A 315 4.42 6.89 -4.80
N PHE A 316 5.47 7.17 -4.03
CA PHE A 316 6.80 6.57 -4.19
C PHE A 316 7.03 5.54 -3.07
N PRO A 317 6.82 4.24 -3.32
CA PRO A 317 6.96 3.21 -2.29
C PRO A 317 8.40 3.03 -1.81
N ASP A 318 9.39 3.20 -2.68
CA ASP A 318 10.77 2.73 -2.44
C ASP A 318 11.76 3.80 -1.98
N SER A 319 11.42 5.10 -1.98
CA SER A 319 12.43 6.13 -1.67
C SER A 319 11.84 7.45 -1.16
N PRO A 320 12.50 8.14 -0.22
CA PRO A 320 12.21 9.53 0.09
C PRO A 320 12.66 10.40 -1.08
N SER A 321 11.74 10.63 -2.02
CA SER A 321 11.70 11.75 -2.96
C SER A 321 13.05 12.43 -3.24
N ASP A 322 13.83 11.89 -4.17
CA ASP A 322 14.84 12.72 -4.84
C ASP A 322 14.05 13.67 -5.77
N SER A 323 13.69 14.83 -5.19
CA SER A 323 12.52 15.63 -5.60
C SER A 323 12.49 16.00 -7.08
N THR A 324 13.65 16.24 -7.70
CA THR A 324 13.73 16.64 -9.11
C THR A 324 13.35 15.49 -10.06
N ASN A 325 13.89 14.30 -9.85
CA ASN A 325 13.61 13.15 -10.72
C ASN A 325 12.20 12.61 -10.49
N ALA A 326 11.73 12.63 -9.24
CA ALA A 326 10.38 12.26 -8.87
C ALA A 326 9.33 13.14 -9.56
N ASN A 327 9.57 14.45 -9.65
CA ASN A 327 8.65 15.38 -10.31
C ASN A 327 8.62 15.18 -11.84
N VAL A 328 9.77 14.93 -12.47
CA VAL A 328 9.83 14.63 -13.91
C VAL A 328 9.08 13.35 -14.24
N ASP A 329 9.38 12.26 -13.52
CA ASP A 329 8.72 10.97 -13.74
C ASP A 329 7.20 11.08 -13.45
N THR A 330 6.80 11.86 -12.45
CA THR A 330 5.38 12.12 -12.13
C THR A 330 4.66 12.87 -13.24
N ASN A 331 5.24 13.96 -13.75
CA ASN A 331 4.60 14.73 -14.82
C ASN A 331 4.52 13.93 -16.12
N SER A 332 5.59 13.19 -16.47
CA SER A 332 5.56 12.25 -17.60
C SER A 332 4.44 11.22 -17.45
N LEU A 333 4.28 10.59 -16.28
CA LEU A 333 3.20 9.63 -16.05
C LEU A 333 1.80 10.26 -16.14
N LEU A 334 1.59 11.42 -15.51
CA LEU A 334 0.28 12.07 -15.43
C LEU A 334 -0.16 12.70 -16.75
N SER A 335 0.78 13.21 -17.54
CA SER A 335 0.49 13.76 -18.88
C SER A 335 -0.03 12.68 -19.84
N GLU A 336 0.22 11.41 -19.52
CA GLU A 336 -0.13 10.24 -20.31
C GLU A 336 -1.45 9.59 -19.85
N VAL A 337 -2.14 10.17 -18.87
CA VAL A 337 -3.50 9.78 -18.46
C VAL A 337 -4.45 9.94 -19.65
N ILE A 338 -5.21 8.89 -19.94
CA ILE A 338 -6.00 8.76 -21.16
C ILE A 338 -7.44 9.21 -20.93
N HIS A 339 -7.93 10.13 -21.75
CA HIS A 339 -9.36 10.33 -21.98
C HIS A 339 -9.85 9.31 -23.02
N PRO A 340 -10.88 8.50 -22.74
CA PRO A 340 -11.35 7.45 -23.65
C PRO A 340 -11.65 7.91 -25.09
N GLU A 341 -12.10 9.16 -25.24
CA GLU A 341 -12.49 9.73 -26.54
C GLU A 341 -11.61 10.89 -27.05
N ARG A 342 -10.71 11.43 -26.24
CA ARG A 342 -10.11 12.77 -26.48
C ARG A 342 -8.58 12.80 -26.41
N GLY A 343 -7.94 11.64 -26.31
CA GLY A 343 -6.48 11.53 -26.22
C GLY A 343 -5.97 11.69 -24.78
N LYS A 344 -4.74 12.15 -24.62
CA LYS A 344 -4.05 12.22 -23.32
C LYS A 344 -4.27 13.58 -22.64
N LEU A 345 -4.04 13.70 -21.33
CA LEU A 345 -4.11 14.99 -20.62
C LEU A 345 -3.08 16.00 -21.16
N GLY A 346 -1.82 15.60 -21.32
CA GLY A 346 -0.70 16.49 -21.63
C GLY A 346 -0.19 17.27 -20.41
N SER A 347 1.06 17.75 -20.47
CA SER A 347 1.75 18.42 -19.35
C SER A 347 1.05 19.69 -18.88
N ASP A 348 0.61 20.53 -19.82
CA ASP A 348 -0.05 21.81 -19.51
C ASP A 348 -1.33 21.59 -18.67
N CYS A 349 -1.98 20.44 -18.89
CA CYS A 349 -3.16 20.06 -18.14
C CYS A 349 -2.87 19.43 -16.80
N VAL A 350 -1.77 18.69 -16.67
CA VAL A 350 -1.31 18.26 -15.36
C VAL A 350 -1.08 19.48 -14.48
N ASP A 351 -0.37 20.49 -14.99
CA ASP A 351 -0.10 21.72 -14.23
C ASP A 351 -1.39 22.47 -13.85
N ALA A 352 -2.35 22.58 -14.78
CA ALA A 352 -3.62 23.25 -14.53
C ALA A 352 -4.56 22.51 -13.57
N LEU A 353 -4.46 21.18 -13.49
CA LEU A 353 -5.31 20.33 -12.65
C LEU A 353 -4.67 19.97 -11.30
N THR A 354 -3.40 20.32 -11.10
CA THR A 354 -2.66 19.99 -9.87
C THR A 354 -3.19 20.81 -8.71
N VAL A 355 -3.49 20.11 -7.62
CA VAL A 355 -3.93 20.75 -6.37
C VAL A 355 -2.68 21.21 -5.61
N PRO A 356 -2.57 22.50 -5.26
CA PRO A 356 -1.43 23.01 -4.50
C PRO A 356 -1.42 22.41 -3.09
N SER A 357 -0.24 21.95 -2.65
CA SER A 357 0.00 21.57 -1.25
C SER A 357 -0.07 22.81 -0.35
N THR A 358 -0.88 22.77 0.71
CA THR A 358 -1.05 23.89 1.65
C THR A 358 -0.05 23.89 2.80
#